data_AF-A0A2T9ZY08-F1
#
_entry.id   AF-A0A2T9ZY08-F1
#
_cell.length_a   1.000
_cell.length_b   1.000
_cell.length_c   1.000
_cell.angle_alpha   90.00
_cell.angle_beta   90.00
_cell.angle_gamma   90.00
#
_symmetry.space_group_name_H-M   'P 1'
#
loop_
_entity.id
_entity.type
_entity.pdbx_description
1 polymer ?
#
loop_
_entity_poly.entity_id
_entity_poly.type
_entity_poly.pdbx_seq_one_letter_code
_entity_poly.pdbx_strand_id
1 'polypeptide(L)'
;MTRMKMSDKDTEFTEFTAVAERFIALANEIKSEGKPLALVNAALMSASATYSTYVTAGNQGYLKPGGVDRLVDTYRAQLANIQDIKRKAAETSVKKASKDN
;
A
#
# COMPACT_ATOMS: atom_id res chain seq x y z
N MET A 1 14.80 -10.17 -31.40
CA MET A 1 13.92 -9.86 -30.25
C MET A 1 14.71 -9.11 -29.19
N THR A 2 14.57 -7.79 -29.10
CA THR A 2 15.16 -7.00 -28.01
C THR A 2 14.23 -7.09 -26.80
N ARG A 3 14.67 -7.75 -25.72
CA ARG A 3 13.93 -7.79 -24.45
C ARG A 3 13.88 -6.36 -23.91
N MET A 4 12.69 -5.77 -23.88
CA MET A 4 12.48 -4.44 -23.32
C MET A 4 12.87 -4.50 -21.83
N LYS A 5 13.99 -3.85 -21.45
CA LYS A 5 14.36 -3.71 -20.03
C LYS A 5 13.31 -2.80 -19.38
N MET A 6 12.59 -3.34 -18.40
CA MET A 6 11.79 -2.51 -17.49
C MET A 6 12.74 -1.55 -16.76
N SER A 7 12.31 -0.31 -16.51
CA SER A 7 13.16 0.63 -15.78
C SER A 7 13.28 0.20 -14.31
N ASP A 8 14.36 0.60 -13.64
CA ASP A 8 14.60 0.26 -12.23
C ASP A 8 13.44 0.76 -11.34
N LYS A 9 12.85 1.91 -11.69
CA LYS A 9 11.65 2.45 -11.02
C LYS A 9 10.42 1.58 -11.22
N ASP A 10 10.23 0.99 -12.41
CA ASP A 10 9.10 0.08 -12.68
C ASP A 10 9.28 -1.26 -11.94
N THR A 11 10.53 -1.66 -11.68
CA THR A 11 10.86 -2.90 -10.97
C THR A 11 10.64 -2.76 -9.46
N GLU A 12 11.21 -1.73 -8.82
CA GLU A 12 10.96 -1.42 -7.40
C GLU A 12 9.47 -1.20 -7.12
N PHE A 13 8.77 -0.61 -8.08
CA PHE A 13 7.33 -0.40 -8.05
C PHE A 13 6.53 -1.70 -8.03
N THR A 14 6.87 -2.63 -8.92
CA THR A 14 6.20 -3.94 -9.02
C THR A 14 6.38 -4.74 -7.73
N GLU A 15 7.56 -4.66 -7.13
CA GLU A 15 7.84 -5.32 -5.86
C GLU A 15 7.06 -4.68 -4.70
N PHE A 16 7.00 -3.35 -4.64
CA PHE A 16 6.20 -2.65 -3.63
C PHE A 16 4.72 -3.06 -3.68
N THR A 17 4.10 -3.06 -4.86
CA THR A 17 2.68 -3.44 -4.99
C THR A 17 2.45 -4.91 -4.66
N ALA A 18 3.36 -5.80 -5.08
CA ALA A 18 3.28 -7.22 -4.76
C ALA A 18 3.37 -7.50 -3.25
N VAL A 19 4.22 -6.77 -2.51
CA VAL A 19 4.28 -6.89 -1.05
C VAL A 19 3.01 -6.33 -0.40
N ALA A 20 2.50 -5.19 -0.86
CA ALA A 20 1.25 -4.61 -0.35
C ALA A 20 0.06 -5.57 -0.55
N GLU A 21 -0.02 -6.24 -1.69
CA GLU A 21 -1.07 -7.23 -2.00
C GLU A 21 -1.12 -8.39 -1.00
N ARG A 22 0.02 -8.78 -0.42
CA ARG A 22 0.04 -9.83 0.62
C ARG A 22 -0.70 -9.42 1.89
N PHE A 23 -0.58 -8.16 2.31
CA PHE A 23 -1.34 -7.63 3.45
C PHE A 23 -2.84 -7.57 3.13
N ILE A 24 -3.20 -7.20 1.89
CA ILE A 24 -4.59 -7.16 1.45
C ILE A 24 -5.20 -8.55 1.35
N ALA A 25 -4.44 -9.54 0.86
CA ALA A 25 -4.88 -10.94 0.82
C ALA A 25 -5.23 -11.44 2.23
N LEU A 26 -4.34 -11.23 3.21
CA LEU A 26 -4.61 -11.59 4.60
C LEU A 26 -5.83 -10.85 5.17
N ALA A 27 -5.99 -9.55 4.90
CA ALA A 27 -7.18 -8.82 5.34
C ALA A 27 -8.48 -9.39 4.74
N ASN A 28 -8.45 -9.82 3.47
CA ASN A 28 -9.58 -10.46 2.82
C ASN A 28 -9.88 -11.86 3.38
N GLU A 29 -8.85 -12.62 3.75
CA GLU A 29 -9.00 -13.90 4.46
C GLU A 29 -9.71 -13.68 5.81
N ILE A 30 -9.25 -12.74 6.63
CA ILE A 30 -9.88 -12.42 7.93
C ILE A 30 -11.33 -11.97 7.74
N LYS A 31 -11.61 -11.19 6.69
CA LYS A 31 -13.00 -10.81 6.35
C LYS A 31 -13.84 -12.04 6.01
N SER A 32 -13.28 -13.02 5.29
CA SER A 32 -13.97 -14.25 4.90
C SER A 32 -14.34 -15.14 6.08
N GLU A 33 -13.65 -15.00 7.22
CA GLU A 33 -13.98 -15.64 8.51
C GLU A 33 -15.24 -15.04 9.18
N GLY A 34 -15.94 -14.11 8.53
CA GLY A 34 -17.16 -13.48 9.05
C GLY A 34 -16.91 -12.27 9.94
N LYS A 35 -15.67 -11.75 9.99
CA LYS A 35 -15.37 -10.53 10.74
C LYS A 35 -15.96 -9.29 10.04
N PRO A 36 -16.52 -8.32 10.79
CA PRO A 36 -17.01 -7.08 10.20
C PRO A 36 -15.91 -6.33 9.44
N LEU A 37 -16.21 -5.80 8.26
CA LEU A 37 -15.24 -5.06 7.44
C LEU A 37 -14.61 -3.89 8.21
N ALA A 38 -15.41 -3.15 8.98
CA ALA A 38 -14.92 -2.04 9.80
C ALA A 38 -13.89 -2.49 10.84
N LEU A 39 -14.10 -3.68 11.44
CA LEU A 39 -13.16 -4.27 12.40
C LEU A 39 -11.85 -4.67 11.73
N VAL A 40 -11.93 -5.34 10.56
CA VAL A 40 -10.73 -5.73 9.79
C VAL A 40 -9.93 -4.50 9.38
N ASN A 41 -10.59 -3.44 8.91
CA ASN A 41 -9.92 -2.20 8.53
C ASN A 41 -9.23 -1.54 9.74
N ALA A 42 -9.92 -1.40 10.87
CA ALA A 42 -9.35 -0.84 12.09
C ALA A 42 -8.13 -1.65 12.55
N ALA A 43 -8.23 -2.98 12.57
CA ALA A 43 -7.12 -3.86 12.95
C ALA A 43 -5.92 -3.72 12.00
N LEU A 44 -6.14 -3.64 10.68
CA LEU A 44 -5.07 -3.44 9.71
C LEU A 44 -4.37 -2.09 9.89
N MET A 45 -5.12 -1.01 10.12
CA MET A 45 -4.57 0.31 10.40
C MET A 45 -3.72 0.30 11.69
N SER A 46 -4.23 -0.33 12.75
CA SER A 46 -3.49 -0.46 14.01
C SER A 46 -2.22 -1.29 13.84
N ALA A 47 -2.29 -2.44 13.16
CA ALA A 47 -1.12 -3.29 12.90
C ALA A 47 -0.05 -2.55 12.07
N SER A 48 -0.47 -1.79 11.06
CA SER A 48 0.40 -0.91 10.29
C SER A 48 1.10 0.12 11.18
N ALA A 49 0.35 0.86 12.00
CA ALA A 49 0.90 1.88 12.90
C ALA A 49 1.89 1.28 13.92
N THR A 50 1.58 0.10 14.46
CA THR A 50 2.44 -0.64 15.37
C THR A 50 3.74 -1.06 14.68
N TYR A 51 3.66 -1.66 13.49
CA TYR A 51 4.84 -2.06 12.72
C TYR A 51 5.74 -0.85 12.40
N SER A 52 5.15 0.25 11.91
CA SER A 52 5.90 1.47 11.61
C SER A 52 6.52 2.11 12.84
N THR A 53 5.88 1.99 14.01
CA THR A 53 6.44 2.44 15.29
C THR A 53 7.69 1.63 15.63
N TYR A 54 7.67 0.30 15.50
CA TYR A 54 8.85 -0.52 15.73
C TYR A 54 10.00 -0.22 14.76
N VAL A 55 9.70 -0.01 13.48
CA VAL A 55 10.70 0.38 12.48
C VAL A 55 11.39 1.69 12.85
N THR A 56 10.65 2.65 13.42
CA THR A 56 11.17 4.00 13.70
C THR A 56 11.81 4.13 15.08
N ALA A 57 11.22 3.51 16.11
CA ALA A 57 11.63 3.63 17.51
C ALA A 57 12.48 2.46 18.02
N GLY A 58 12.58 1.37 17.25
CA GLY A 58 13.20 0.13 17.70
C GLY A 58 12.47 -0.48 18.91
N ASN A 59 13.23 -1.10 19.80
CA ASN A 59 12.71 -1.84 20.96
C ASN A 59 12.00 -0.97 22.02
N GLN A 60 12.04 0.36 21.91
CA GLN A 60 11.34 1.27 22.83
C GLN A 60 9.82 1.25 22.61
N GLY A 61 9.35 0.91 21.40
CA GLY A 61 7.93 0.67 21.12
C GLY A 61 7.01 1.91 21.16
N TYR A 62 7.53 3.13 21.30
CA TYR A 62 6.71 4.36 21.25
C TYR A 62 7.42 5.49 20.48
N LEU A 63 6.62 6.37 19.87
CA LEU A 63 7.09 7.57 19.18
C LEU A 63 6.97 8.79 20.09
N LYS A 64 7.98 9.66 20.07
CA LYS A 64 7.84 11.04 20.57
C LYS A 64 6.86 11.82 19.68
N PRO A 65 6.28 12.95 20.12
CA PRO A 65 5.29 13.71 19.33
C PRO A 65 5.73 13.98 17.88
N GLY A 66 6.94 14.51 17.66
CA GLY A 66 7.45 14.74 16.30
C GLY A 66 7.70 13.47 15.47
N GLY A 67 7.77 12.30 16.10
CA GLY A 67 7.79 11.00 15.40
C GLY A 67 6.41 10.58 14.90
N VAL A 68 5.35 10.90 15.65
CA VAL A 68 3.96 10.67 15.22
C VAL A 68 3.67 11.49 13.96
N ASP A 69 4.03 12.78 13.96
CA ASP A 69 3.80 13.65 12.80
C ASP A 69 4.51 13.13 11.54
N ARG A 70 5.79 12.73 11.67
CA ARG A 70 6.54 12.13 10.56
C ARG A 70 5.91 10.85 10.03
N LEU A 71 5.38 10.01 10.91
CA LEU A 71 4.71 8.78 10.51
C LEU A 71 3.42 9.09 9.74
N VAL A 72 2.63 10.05 10.21
CA VAL A 72 1.42 10.51 9.53
C VAL A 72 1.73 11.10 8.16
N ASP A 73 2.78 11.92 8.05
CA ASP A 73 3.22 12.49 6.76
C ASP A 73 3.69 11.41 5.80
N THR A 74 4.42 10.41 6.30
CA THR A 74 4.83 9.25 5.51
C THR A 74 3.62 8.49 4.98
N TYR A 75 2.64 8.23 5.85
CA TYR A 75 1.40 7.54 5.47
C TYR A 75 0.62 8.33 4.40
N ARG A 76 0.54 9.67 4.56
CA ARG A 76 -0.08 10.56 3.57
C ARG A 76 0.61 10.46 2.21
N ALA A 77 1.94 10.47 2.17
CA ALA A 77 2.71 10.32 0.94
C ALA A 77 2.46 8.96 0.27
N GLN A 78 2.43 7.88 1.04
CA GLN A 78 2.14 6.54 0.52
C GLN A 78 0.72 6.44 -0.05
N LEU A 79 -0.28 7.01 0.64
CA LEU A 79 -1.65 7.05 0.13
C LEU A 79 -1.73 7.83 -1.19
N ALA A 80 -1.11 9.01 -1.26
CA ALA A 80 -1.08 9.83 -2.48
C ALA A 80 -0.47 9.06 -3.66
N ASN A 81 0.65 8.35 -3.43
CA ASN A 81 1.28 7.51 -4.44
C ASN A 81 0.30 6.43 -4.94
N ILE A 82 -0.33 5.67 -4.03
CA ILE A 82 -1.30 4.61 -4.38
C ILE A 82 -2.48 5.17 -5.18
N GLN A 83 -3.01 6.34 -4.82
CA GLN A 83 -4.11 6.95 -5.57
C GLN A 83 -3.67 7.37 -6.98
N ASP A 84 -2.49 7.96 -7.12
CA ASP A 84 -1.95 8.33 -8.44
C ASP A 84 -1.76 7.09 -9.34
N ILE A 85 -1.28 6.00 -8.75
CA ILE A 85 -1.10 4.71 -9.44
C ILE A 85 -2.45 4.17 -9.93
N LYS A 86 -3.44 4.09 -9.04
CA LYS A 86 -4.77 3.58 -9.39
C LYS A 86 -5.43 4.43 -10.47
N ARG A 87 -5.26 5.76 -10.40
CA ARG A 87 -5.74 6.70 -11.42
C ARG A 87 -5.09 6.42 -12.78
N LYS A 88 -3.76 6.31 -12.86
CA LYS A 88 -3.03 6.00 -14.10
C LYS A 88 -3.45 4.65 -14.70
N ALA A 89 -3.64 3.63 -13.87
CA ALA A 89 -4.10 2.32 -14.30
C ALA A 89 -5.52 2.38 -14.88
N ALA A 90 -6.44 3.09 -14.20
CA ALA A 90 -7.81 3.29 -14.67
C ALA A 90 -7.83 4.03 -16.04
N GLU A 91 -7.08 5.12 -16.18
CA GLU A 91 -6.98 5.88 -17.44
C GLU A 91 -6.44 5.03 -18.61
N THR A 92 -5.49 4.15 -18.33
CA THR A 92 -4.91 3.24 -19.35
C THR A 92 -5.92 2.16 -19.76
N SER A 93 -6.67 1.61 -18.80
CA SER A 93 -7.71 0.61 -19.09
C SER A 93 -8.86 1.16 -19.94
N VAL A 94 -9.27 2.41 -19.69
CA VAL A 94 -10.29 3.11 -20.50
C VAL A 94 -9.80 3.33 -21.93
N LYS A 95 -8.55 3.78 -22.11
CA LYS A 95 -7.97 3.98 -23.45
C LYS A 95 -7.85 2.69 -24.25
N LYS A 96 -7.62 1.55 -23.59
CA LYS A 96 -7.60 0.24 -24.25
C LYS A 96 -9.00 -0.19 -24.68
N ALA A 97 -9.99 -0.06 -23.80
CA ALA A 97 -11.38 -0.38 -24.12
C ALA A 97 -11.97 0.50 -25.24
N SER A 98 -11.56 1.77 -25.36
CA SER A 98 -11.98 2.66 -26.45
C SER A 98 -11.26 2.43 -27.78
N LYS A 99 -10.20 1.62 -27.83
CA LYS A 99 -9.45 1.32 -29.06
C LYS A 99 -9.83 -0.04 -29.67
N ASP A 100 -10.47 -0.89 -28.88
CA ASP A 100 -10.97 -2.21 -29.25
C ASP A 100 -12.48 -2.19 -29.62
N ASN A 101 -13.07 -0.99 -29.77
CA ASN A 101 -14.47 -0.73 -30.11
C ASN A 101 -14.56 0.26 -31.28
#